data_AF-A0A0D0PHW0-F1
#
_entry.id   AF-A0A0D0PHW0-F1
#
_cell.length_a   1.000
_cell.length_b   1.000
_cell.length_c   1.000
_cell.angle_alpha   90.00
_cell.angle_beta   90.00
_cell.angle_gamma   90.00
#
_symmetry.space_group_name_H-M   'P 1'
#
loop_
_entity.id
_entity.type
_entity.pdbx_description
1 polymer ?
#
loop_
_entity_poly.entity_id
_entity_poly.type
_entity_poly.pdbx_seq_one_letter_code
_entity_poly.pdbx_strand_id
1 'polypeptide(L)'
;MCLVKIEPTPGTVALDRDAGSPVQTLESRLLAAHELLTATKRPDPGFEQLYQWLLGMEGQGEKALYEFLRGLRGPDGHTAAYPTASALKAVTLQVLFRLKDEGLEKSRLYKEISGANGLAFAMEVFVTGWMREVFEPMGDEAWERSEW
;
A
#
# COMPACT_ATOMS: atom_id res chain seq x y z
N MET A 1 71.29 7.56 31.36
CA MET A 1 71.25 9.01 31.06
C MET A 1 70.06 9.20 30.14
N CYS A 2 68.99 9.95 30.42
CA CYS A 2 68.78 11.07 31.33
C CYS A 2 67.48 10.90 32.13
N LEU A 3 67.49 11.45 33.34
CA LEU A 3 66.34 11.71 34.21
C LEU A 3 65.53 12.91 33.69
N VAL A 4 64.45 13.23 34.42
CA VAL A 4 63.71 14.53 34.48
C VAL A 4 62.43 14.53 33.64
N LYS A 5 61.22 14.85 34.13
CA LYS A 5 60.67 15.31 35.42
C LYS A 5 59.15 15.04 35.36
N ILE A 6 58.52 14.72 36.48
CA ILE A 6 57.06 14.74 36.60
C ILE A 6 56.69 16.10 37.21
N GLU A 7 55.86 16.89 36.53
CA GLU A 7 55.21 18.07 37.12
C GLU A 7 53.69 17.86 37.10
N PRO A 8 53.00 17.99 38.24
CA PRO A 8 51.54 18.00 38.28
C PRO A 8 51.02 19.40 38.62
N THR A 9 50.15 20.01 37.80
CA THR A 9 49.13 20.99 38.25
C THR A 9 48.14 21.37 37.13
N PRO A 10 46.97 21.98 37.45
CA PRO A 10 45.67 21.43 37.14
C PRO A 10 44.95 22.18 36.01
N GLY A 11 44.02 21.53 35.32
CA GLY A 11 43.29 22.17 34.23
C GLY A 11 41.98 21.46 33.92
N THR A 12 40.97 21.82 34.70
CA THR A 12 39.56 22.00 34.35
C THR A 12 38.97 21.12 33.24
N VAL A 13 37.99 20.34 33.66
CA VAL A 13 36.95 19.67 32.87
C VAL A 13 36.42 20.55 31.73
N ALA A 14 36.50 20.06 30.51
CA ALA A 14 35.58 20.43 29.44
C ALA A 14 35.13 19.15 28.72
N LEU A 15 34.18 18.45 29.33
CA LEU A 15 33.32 17.51 28.62
C LEU A 15 32.36 18.34 27.77
N ASP A 16 32.85 18.79 26.61
CA ASP A 16 31.98 19.30 25.57
C ASP A 16 31.62 18.12 24.66
N ARG A 17 30.52 17.44 25.00
CA ARG A 17 29.91 16.46 24.11
C ARG A 17 28.39 16.45 24.28
N ASP A 18 27.79 17.32 23.49
CA ASP A 18 26.57 17.05 22.72
C ASP A 18 25.26 17.00 23.52
N ALA A 19 24.85 18.17 24.00
CA ALA A 19 23.45 18.47 24.27
C ALA A 19 22.71 18.62 22.92
N GLY A 20 22.06 17.55 22.43
CA GLY A 20 21.43 17.58 21.10
C GLY A 20 20.25 16.65 20.83
N SER A 21 19.73 15.93 21.82
CA SER A 21 18.46 15.21 21.67
C SER A 21 17.53 15.60 22.82
N PRO A 22 16.51 16.45 22.59
CA PRO A 22 15.53 16.72 23.62
C PRO A 22 14.80 15.41 23.91
N VAL A 23 14.93 14.92 25.14
CA VAL A 23 14.16 13.77 25.63
C VAL A 23 12.67 14.14 25.47
N GLN A 24 12.03 13.60 24.45
CA GLN A 24 10.61 13.86 24.20
C GLN A 24 9.79 13.28 25.36
N THR A 25 8.89 14.08 25.91
CA THR A 25 8.00 13.62 26.97
C THR A 25 7.06 12.55 26.42
N LEU A 26 6.58 11.66 27.28
CA LEU A 26 5.59 10.65 26.91
C LEU A 26 4.34 11.30 26.29
N GLU A 27 3.95 12.46 26.80
CA GLU A 27 2.82 13.25 26.27
C GLU A 27 3.09 13.73 24.85
N SER A 28 4.27 14.25 24.54
CA SER A 28 4.65 14.64 23.16
C SER A 28 4.64 13.44 22.22
N ARG A 29 5.09 12.27 22.69
CA ARG A 29 5.07 11.04 21.88
C ARG A 29 3.66 10.50 21.67
N LEU A 30 2.78 10.62 22.66
CA LEU A 30 1.37 10.25 22.55
C LEU A 30 0.61 11.19 21.62
N LEU A 31 0.88 12.50 21.70
CA LEU A 31 0.33 13.48 20.77
C LEU A 31 0.81 13.23 19.33
N ALA A 32 2.11 12.99 19.13
CA ALA A 32 2.64 12.65 17.81
C ALA A 32 2.07 11.32 17.29
N ALA A 33 1.90 10.31 18.15
CA ALA A 33 1.24 9.06 17.78
C ALA A 33 -0.25 9.26 17.45
N HIS A 34 -0.94 10.13 18.18
CA HIS A 34 -2.33 10.49 17.92
C HIS A 34 -2.47 11.29 16.61
N GLU A 35 -1.55 12.20 16.33
CA GLU A 35 -1.45 12.92 15.06
C GLU A 35 -1.17 11.95 13.91
N LEU A 36 -0.32 10.94 14.11
CA LEU A 36 -0.07 9.89 13.12
C LEU A 36 -1.33 9.03 12.86
N LEU A 37 -2.08 8.69 13.91
CA LEU A 37 -3.34 7.95 13.85
C LEU A 37 -4.49 8.76 13.23
N THR A 38 -4.49 10.08 13.40
CA THR A 38 -5.48 10.97 12.80
C THR A 38 -5.09 11.42 11.40
N ALA A 39 -3.80 11.50 11.08
CA ALA A 39 -3.29 11.66 9.72
C ALA A 39 -3.67 10.46 8.84
N THR A 40 -3.66 9.24 9.38
CA THR A 40 -4.24 8.06 8.70
C THR A 40 -5.76 8.13 8.53
N LYS A 41 -6.45 9.03 9.25
CA LYS A 41 -7.91 9.20 9.14
C LYS A 41 -8.32 10.22 8.08
N ARG A 42 -7.40 11.06 7.59
CA ARG A 42 -7.72 11.96 6.48
C ARG A 42 -7.85 11.12 5.20
N PRO A 43 -9.02 11.11 4.54
CA PRO A 43 -9.18 10.35 3.30
C PRO A 43 -8.16 10.83 2.28
N ASP A 44 -7.52 9.90 1.57
CA ASP A 44 -6.73 10.23 0.39
C ASP A 44 -7.65 10.97 -0.61
N PRO A 45 -7.33 12.22 -0.98
CA PRO A 45 -8.20 13.01 -1.86
C PRO A 45 -8.47 12.32 -3.21
N GLY A 46 -7.53 11.50 -3.70
CA GLY A 46 -7.73 10.70 -4.92
C GLY A 46 -8.77 9.60 -4.72
N PHE A 47 -8.68 8.86 -3.61
CA PHE A 47 -9.68 7.85 -3.24
C PHE A 47 -11.06 8.46 -3.00
N GLU A 48 -11.14 9.63 -2.37
CA GLU A 48 -12.44 10.21 -2.03
C GLU A 48 -13.19 10.69 -3.28
N GLN A 49 -12.48 11.21 -4.28
CA GLN A 49 -13.08 11.51 -5.58
C GLN A 49 -13.57 10.23 -6.27
N LEU A 50 -12.77 9.17 -6.29
CA LEU A 50 -13.18 7.87 -6.82
C LEU A 50 -14.44 7.37 -6.13
N TYR A 51 -14.48 7.42 -4.80
CA TYR A 51 -15.59 6.94 -4.01
C TYR A 51 -16.90 7.67 -4.37
N GLN A 52 -16.84 9.01 -4.54
CA GLN A 52 -17.99 9.80 -4.98
C GLN A 52 -18.47 9.42 -6.38
N TRP A 53 -17.57 9.15 -7.33
CA TRP A 53 -17.97 8.66 -8.65
C TRP A 53 -18.66 7.31 -8.57
N LEU A 54 -18.15 6.38 -7.77
CA LEU A 54 -18.73 5.05 -7.60
C LEU A 54 -20.11 5.11 -6.92
N LEU A 55 -20.31 6.02 -5.95
CA LEU A 55 -21.63 6.28 -5.37
C LEU A 55 -22.66 6.70 -6.43
N GLY A 56 -22.26 7.55 -7.37
CA GLY A 56 -23.10 7.98 -8.50
C GLY A 56 -23.37 6.90 -9.56
N MET A 57 -22.64 5.78 -9.52
CA MET A 57 -22.79 4.66 -10.46
C MET A 57 -23.67 3.53 -9.91
N GLU A 58 -24.25 3.69 -8.72
CA GLU A 58 -25.13 2.66 -8.14
C GLU A 58 -26.23 2.25 -9.12
N GLY A 59 -26.33 0.96 -9.39
CA GLY A 59 -27.34 0.39 -10.25
C GLY A 59 -26.92 0.19 -11.70
N GLN A 60 -25.70 0.59 -12.08
CA GLN A 60 -25.15 0.32 -13.41
C GLN A 60 -24.64 -1.12 -13.58
N GLY A 61 -24.47 -1.86 -12.47
CA GLY A 61 -24.09 -3.27 -12.46
C GLY A 61 -22.58 -3.51 -12.43
N GLU A 62 -22.18 -4.66 -11.88
CA GLU A 62 -20.78 -5.02 -11.61
C GLU A 62 -19.81 -4.86 -12.80
N LYS A 63 -20.26 -5.18 -14.02
CA LYS A 63 -19.42 -5.06 -15.23
C LYS A 63 -19.13 -3.60 -15.59
N ALA A 64 -20.11 -2.71 -15.42
CA ALA A 64 -19.94 -1.29 -15.70
C ALA A 64 -18.95 -0.66 -14.70
N LEU A 65 -19.06 -1.02 -13.42
CA LEU A 65 -18.11 -0.57 -12.40
C LEU A 65 -16.71 -1.12 -12.65
N TYR A 66 -16.58 -2.39 -13.03
CA TYR A 66 -15.29 -3.00 -13.37
C TYR A 66 -14.62 -2.31 -14.57
N GLU A 67 -15.35 -2.09 -15.67
CA GLU A 67 -14.81 -1.39 -16.84
C GLU A 67 -14.49 0.08 -16.57
N PHE A 68 -15.30 0.76 -15.75
CA PHE A 68 -14.99 2.12 -15.30
C PHE A 68 -13.64 2.16 -14.58
N LEU A 69 -13.44 1.29 -13.58
CA LEU A 69 -12.18 1.23 -12.83
C LEU A 69 -10.99 0.90 -13.74
N ARG A 70 -11.17 -0.02 -14.70
CA ARG A 70 -10.13 -0.36 -15.69
C ARG A 70 -9.84 0.78 -16.67
N GLY A 71 -10.84 1.61 -16.95
CA GLY A 71 -10.76 2.77 -17.83
C GLY A 71 -10.08 3.98 -17.19
N LEU A 72 -10.03 4.06 -15.87
CA LEU A 72 -9.40 5.18 -15.17
C LEU A 72 -7.92 5.33 -15.54
N ARG A 73 -7.49 6.58 -15.68
CA ARG A 73 -6.10 6.95 -15.96
C ARG A 73 -5.47 7.56 -14.72
N GLY A 74 -4.17 7.30 -14.56
CA GLY A 74 -3.37 7.88 -13.50
C GLY A 74 -3.14 9.38 -13.72
N PRO A 75 -2.41 10.04 -12.80
CA PRO A 75 -2.12 11.48 -12.87
C PRO A 75 -1.38 11.91 -14.14
N ASP A 76 -0.67 10.99 -14.78
CA ASP A 76 0.04 11.21 -16.05
C ASP A 76 -0.88 11.19 -17.28
N GLY A 77 -2.16 10.83 -17.11
CA GLY A 77 -3.16 10.75 -18.17
C GLY A 77 -2.97 9.58 -19.15
N HIS A 78 -1.86 8.85 -19.06
CA HIS A 78 -1.49 7.81 -20.02
C HIS A 78 -1.56 6.42 -19.39
N THR A 79 -1.05 6.27 -18.17
CA THR A 79 -1.01 4.98 -17.50
C THR A 79 -2.38 4.67 -16.91
N ALA A 80 -2.79 3.40 -16.90
CA ALA A 80 -4.00 2.98 -16.18
C ALA A 80 -3.82 3.26 -14.67
N ALA A 81 -4.84 3.83 -14.02
CA ALA A 81 -4.82 4.07 -12.58
C ALA A 81 -4.65 2.75 -11.79
N TYR A 82 -5.23 1.67 -12.31
CA TYR A 82 -5.13 0.31 -11.78
C TYR A 82 -4.64 -0.64 -12.87
N PRO A 83 -3.31 -0.76 -13.06
CA PRO A 83 -2.75 -1.46 -14.22
C PRO A 83 -2.84 -2.99 -14.13
N THR A 84 -3.11 -3.55 -12.95
CA THR A 84 -3.15 -5.01 -12.74
C THR A 84 -4.47 -5.45 -12.13
N ALA A 85 -4.81 -6.72 -12.32
CA ALA A 85 -5.96 -7.35 -11.66
C ALA A 85 -5.87 -7.25 -10.12
N SER A 86 -4.66 -7.41 -9.56
CA SER A 86 -4.42 -7.20 -8.13
C SER A 86 -4.68 -5.76 -7.69
N ALA A 87 -4.33 -4.76 -8.51
CA ALA A 87 -4.60 -3.35 -8.19
C ALA A 87 -6.11 -3.06 -8.23
N LEU A 88 -6.83 -3.59 -9.22
CA LEU A 88 -8.29 -3.50 -9.31
C LEU A 88 -8.98 -4.21 -8.13
N LYS A 89 -8.47 -5.38 -7.71
CA LYS A 89 -8.95 -6.09 -6.52
C LYS A 89 -8.71 -5.25 -5.26
N ALA A 90 -7.52 -4.65 -5.11
CA ALA A 90 -7.19 -3.85 -3.94
C ALA A 90 -8.10 -2.62 -3.81
N VAL A 91 -8.33 -1.87 -4.88
CA VAL A 91 -9.20 -0.68 -4.83
C VAL A 91 -10.66 -1.06 -4.57
N THR A 92 -11.16 -2.14 -5.18
CA THR A 92 -12.53 -2.60 -4.91
C THR A 92 -12.70 -3.06 -3.46
N LEU A 93 -11.70 -3.73 -2.86
CA LEU A 93 -11.71 -4.03 -1.43
C LEU A 93 -11.73 -2.76 -0.57
N GLN A 94 -10.93 -1.76 -0.91
CA GLN A 94 -10.91 -0.48 -0.19
C GLN A 94 -12.29 0.21 -0.20
N VAL A 95 -12.98 0.16 -1.33
CA VAL A 95 -14.36 0.67 -1.46
C VAL A 95 -15.34 -0.15 -0.62
N LEU A 96 -15.24 -1.47 -0.61
CA LEU A 96 -16.09 -2.32 0.24
C LEU A 96 -15.91 -2.05 1.72
N PHE A 97 -14.66 -1.86 2.18
CA PHE A 97 -14.37 -1.47 3.55
C PHE A 97 -15.03 -0.12 3.88
N ARG A 98 -14.94 0.85 2.98
CA ARG A 98 -15.56 2.16 3.19
C ARG A 98 -17.09 2.08 3.26
N LEU A 99 -17.72 1.34 2.34
CA LEU A 99 -19.17 1.12 2.36
C LEU A 99 -19.61 0.40 3.64
N LYS A 100 -18.80 -0.53 4.13
CA LYS A 100 -19.06 -1.21 5.40
C LYS A 100 -18.99 -0.26 6.59
N ASP A 101 -17.98 0.59 6.66
CA ASP A 101 -17.83 1.60 7.72
C ASP A 101 -19.00 2.59 7.74
N GLU A 102 -19.60 2.88 6.57
CA GLU A 102 -20.78 3.72 6.42
C GLU A 102 -22.12 2.96 6.63
N GLY A 103 -22.09 1.66 6.92
CA GLY A 103 -23.29 0.84 7.14
C GLY A 103 -24.06 0.50 5.85
N LEU A 104 -23.43 0.63 4.69
CA LEU A 104 -24.01 0.43 3.36
C LEU A 104 -23.83 -1.00 2.82
N GLU A 105 -23.55 -1.99 3.67
CA GLU A 105 -23.37 -3.40 3.26
C GLU A 105 -24.58 -3.99 2.51
N LYS A 106 -25.79 -3.48 2.78
CA LYS A 106 -27.03 -3.91 2.13
C LYS A 106 -27.37 -3.14 0.86
N SER A 107 -26.57 -2.11 0.52
CA SER A 107 -26.78 -1.29 -0.68
C SER A 107 -26.63 -2.12 -1.95
N ARG A 108 -27.18 -1.60 -3.04
CA ARG A 108 -26.99 -2.23 -4.35
C ARG A 108 -25.55 -2.04 -4.81
N LEU A 109 -24.97 -0.88 -4.54
CA LEU A 109 -23.58 -0.59 -4.84
C LEU A 109 -22.61 -1.58 -4.18
N TYR A 110 -22.82 -1.95 -2.91
CA TYR A 110 -21.97 -2.92 -2.23
C TYR A 110 -21.94 -4.28 -2.95
N LYS A 111 -23.10 -4.75 -3.42
CA LYS A 111 -23.20 -6.00 -4.20
C LYS A 111 -22.49 -5.86 -5.56
N GLU A 112 -22.66 -4.74 -6.23
CA GLU A 112 -22.05 -4.49 -7.54
C GLU A 112 -20.52 -4.35 -7.46
N ILE A 113 -20.00 -3.66 -6.44
CA ILE A 113 -18.56 -3.60 -6.15
C ILE A 113 -18.02 -4.99 -5.76
N SER A 114 -18.78 -5.78 -5.01
CA SER A 114 -18.40 -7.17 -4.69
C SER A 114 -18.28 -8.02 -5.95
N GLY A 115 -19.20 -7.86 -6.90
CA GLY A 115 -19.12 -8.50 -8.22
C GLY A 115 -17.90 -8.04 -9.02
N ALA A 116 -17.64 -6.73 -9.05
CA ALA A 116 -16.45 -6.18 -9.72
C ALA A 116 -15.14 -6.69 -9.08
N ASN A 117 -15.11 -6.84 -7.75
CA ASN A 117 -14.00 -7.46 -7.03
C ASN A 117 -13.82 -8.93 -7.45
N GLY A 118 -14.92 -9.68 -7.59
CA GLY A 118 -14.91 -11.05 -8.08
C GLY A 118 -14.35 -11.18 -9.50
N LEU A 119 -14.68 -10.25 -10.40
CA LEU A 119 -14.11 -10.19 -11.76
C LEU A 119 -12.60 -9.94 -11.73
N ALA A 120 -12.14 -8.99 -10.89
CA ALA A 120 -10.71 -8.71 -10.71
C ALA A 120 -9.97 -9.92 -10.14
N PHE A 121 -10.55 -10.59 -9.14
CA PHE A 121 -9.99 -11.81 -8.55
C PHE A 121 -9.89 -12.94 -9.57
N ALA A 122 -10.94 -13.19 -10.37
CA ALA A 122 -10.92 -14.22 -11.40
C ALA A 122 -9.80 -13.98 -12.42
N MET A 123 -9.58 -12.73 -12.83
CA MET A 123 -8.49 -12.36 -13.74
C MET A 123 -7.11 -12.58 -13.10
N GLU A 124 -6.95 -12.23 -11.82
CA GLU A 124 -5.69 -12.46 -11.09
C GLU A 124 -5.35 -13.95 -10.99
N VAL A 125 -6.33 -14.80 -10.66
CA VAL A 125 -6.16 -16.26 -10.61
C VAL A 125 -5.83 -16.81 -12.00
N PHE A 126 -6.52 -16.35 -13.05
CA PHE A 126 -6.24 -16.76 -14.41
C PHE A 126 -4.80 -16.46 -14.83
N VAL A 127 -4.34 -15.21 -14.63
CA VAL A 127 -2.97 -14.80 -14.98
C VAL A 127 -1.94 -15.60 -14.19
N THR A 128 -2.19 -15.81 -12.89
CA THR A 128 -1.27 -16.57 -12.03
C THR A 128 -1.20 -18.04 -12.44
N GLY A 129 -2.34 -18.65 -12.77
CA GLY A 129 -2.41 -20.04 -13.24
C GLY A 129 -1.69 -20.23 -14.58
N TRP A 130 -1.93 -19.32 -15.52
CA TRP A 130 -1.27 -19.33 -16.83
C TRP A 130 0.25 -19.11 -16.70
N MET A 131 0.69 -18.18 -15.85
CA MET A 131 2.12 -17.98 -15.59
C MET A 131 2.77 -19.24 -15.02
N ARG A 132 2.08 -19.94 -14.12
CA ARG A 132 2.59 -21.22 -13.62
C ARG A 132 2.72 -22.22 -14.76
N GLU A 133 1.71 -22.42 -15.58
CA GLU A 133 1.74 -23.39 -16.69
C GLU A 133 2.85 -23.09 -17.72
N VAL A 134 3.05 -21.82 -18.08
CA VAL A 134 4.04 -21.42 -19.09
C VAL A 134 5.47 -21.44 -18.57
N PHE A 135 5.67 -21.10 -17.29
CA PHE A 135 7.00 -20.97 -16.69
C PHE A 135 7.36 -22.10 -15.72
N GLU A 136 6.53 -23.15 -15.58
CA GLU A 136 6.92 -24.35 -14.86
C GLU A 136 8.12 -24.95 -15.61
N PRO A 137 9.32 -24.99 -15.00
CA PRO A 137 10.46 -25.58 -15.66
C PRO A 137 10.11 -27.02 -15.98
N MET A 138 10.20 -27.38 -17.26
CA MET A 138 10.21 -28.77 -17.68
C MET A 138 11.22 -29.47 -16.77
N GLY A 139 10.74 -30.40 -15.92
CA GLY A 139 11.54 -30.98 -14.85
C GLY A 139 12.87 -31.50 -15.37
N ASP A 140 13.90 -31.53 -14.52
CA ASP A 140 15.31 -31.73 -14.89
C ASP A 140 15.57 -32.84 -15.95
N GLU A 141 14.77 -33.91 -15.96
CA GLU A 141 14.84 -34.99 -16.96
C GLU A 141 14.40 -34.63 -18.41
N ALA A 142 13.83 -33.45 -18.64
CA ALA A 142 13.35 -33.03 -19.95
C ALA A 142 14.51 -32.55 -20.85
N TRP A 143 15.53 -31.94 -20.25
CA TRP A 143 16.76 -31.54 -20.94
C TRP A 143 17.67 -32.73 -21.22
N GLU A 144 17.66 -33.74 -20.35
CA GLU A 144 18.45 -34.96 -20.51
C GLU A 144 17.90 -35.91 -21.60
N ARG A 145 16.62 -35.74 -21.99
CA ARG A 145 15.95 -36.54 -23.02
C ARG A 145 15.64 -35.77 -24.31
N SER A 146 16.09 -34.52 -24.44
CA SER A 146 15.87 -33.76 -25.68
C SER A 146 16.82 -34.23 -26.78
N GLU A 147 16.32 -35.01 -27.73
CA GLU A 147 17.07 -35.47 -28.93
C GLU A 147 17.21 -34.38 -30.02
N TRP A 148 17.15 -33.10 -29.62
CA TRP A 148 17.26 -31.94 -30.52
C TRP A 148 18.71 -31.49 -30.71
#